data_AF-A0A6A5Y0V7-F1
#
_entry.id   AF-A0A6A5Y0V7-F1
#
_cell.length_a   1.000
_cell.length_b   1.000
_cell.length_c   1.000
_cell.angle_alpha   90.00
_cell.angle_beta   90.00
_cell.angle_gamma   90.00
#
_symmetry.space_group_name_H-M   'P 1'
#
loop_
_entity.id
_entity.type
_entity.pdbx_description
1 polymer ?
#
loop_
_entity_poly.entity_id
_entity_poly.type
_entity_poly.pdbx_seq_one_letter_code
_entity_poly.pdbx_strand_id
1 'polypeptide(L)'
;MVNFTKIFATALLATFAVAAPQPDSNIAHGLSKRAVKSAKDVKCPVTEVDTHGKSWSKEKIEAAVENAGDPDDKVGSFPKEFRYTGTGSWPFKKATPCDSVKNAGGKIYETPIMNGVWKGKGDPGPFRVLFAIDGKDQIVCGVTAHSDKNDKSKIVACEE
;
A
#
# COMPACT_ATOMS: atom_id res chain seq x y z
N MET A 1 -57.13 47.76 9.08
CA MET A 1 -56.28 47.06 10.07
C MET A 1 -56.05 45.65 9.55
N VAL A 2 -54.81 45.32 9.25
CA VAL A 2 -54.41 44.12 8.49
C VAL A 2 -53.91 43.07 9.48
N ASN A 3 -54.59 41.92 9.57
CA ASN A 3 -54.16 40.79 10.38
C ASN A 3 -53.19 39.93 9.55
N PHE A 4 -51.89 40.04 9.84
CA PHE A 4 -50.84 39.20 9.26
C PHE A 4 -50.68 37.92 10.09
N THR A 5 -51.28 36.83 9.63
CA THR A 5 -51.00 35.49 10.13
C THR A 5 -49.64 35.03 9.60
N LYS A 6 -48.65 34.87 10.49
CA LYS A 6 -47.32 34.34 10.16
C LYS A 6 -47.41 32.84 9.90
N ILE A 7 -47.21 32.42 8.65
CA ILE A 7 -47.00 31.01 8.29
C ILE A 7 -45.52 30.71 8.53
N PHE A 8 -45.23 29.87 9.53
CA PHE A 8 -43.90 29.27 9.70
C PHE A 8 -43.71 28.23 8.58
N ALA A 9 -42.90 28.57 7.58
CA ALA A 9 -42.42 27.61 6.60
C ALA A 9 -41.26 26.81 7.19
N THR A 10 -41.54 25.58 7.62
CA THR A 10 -40.50 24.62 8.01
C THR A 10 -39.78 24.14 6.75
N ALA A 11 -38.56 24.62 6.55
CA ALA A 11 -37.69 24.13 5.48
C ALA A 11 -37.29 22.68 5.77
N LEU A 12 -37.87 21.74 5.03
CA LEU A 12 -37.45 20.35 5.02
C LEU A 12 -36.14 20.28 4.21
N LEU A 13 -34.99 20.25 4.90
CA LEU A 13 -33.72 19.92 4.26
C LEU A 13 -33.76 18.44 3.86
N ALA A 14 -34.06 18.19 2.59
CA ALA A 14 -33.80 16.90 1.96
C ALA A 14 -32.28 16.71 1.90
N THR A 15 -31.73 15.97 2.85
CA THR A 15 -30.38 15.44 2.75
C THR A 15 -30.37 14.41 1.63
N PHE A 16 -29.88 14.80 0.46
CA PHE A 16 -29.45 13.83 -0.54
C PHE A 16 -28.27 13.07 0.06
N ALA A 17 -28.56 11.93 0.68
CA ALA A 17 -27.55 10.91 0.94
C ALA A 17 -27.04 10.49 -0.45
N VAL A 18 -25.87 11.00 -0.84
CA VAL A 18 -25.09 10.41 -1.93
C VAL A 18 -24.81 8.98 -1.48
N ALA A 19 -25.56 8.03 -2.02
CA ALA A 19 -25.25 6.62 -1.90
C ALA A 19 -23.82 6.45 -2.44
N ALA A 20 -22.89 6.09 -1.55
CA ALA A 20 -21.57 5.66 -1.98
C ALA A 20 -21.76 4.56 -3.02
N PRO A 21 -21.06 4.62 -4.18
CA PRO A 21 -21.20 3.60 -5.20
C PRO A 21 -20.95 2.22 -4.56
N GLN A 22 -21.93 1.33 -4.68
CA GLN A 22 -21.78 -0.06 -4.24
C GLN A 22 -20.66 -0.70 -5.07
N PRO A 23 -19.69 -1.39 -4.45
CA PRO A 23 -18.67 -2.09 -5.21
C PRO A 23 -19.31 -3.28 -5.94
N ASP A 24 -19.38 -3.18 -7.27
CA ASP A 24 -19.75 -4.27 -8.16
C ASP A 24 -18.81 -5.47 -7.94
N SER A 25 -19.38 -6.67 -7.94
CA SER A 25 -18.76 -7.91 -7.48
C SER A 25 -17.71 -8.53 -8.44
N ASN A 26 -16.99 -7.72 -9.22
CA ASN A 26 -16.03 -8.17 -10.25
C ASN A 26 -14.59 -7.66 -10.02
N ILE A 27 -14.23 -7.29 -8.80
CA ILE A 27 -12.98 -6.60 -8.47
C ILE A 27 -11.89 -7.59 -8.05
N ALA A 28 -11.60 -8.58 -8.90
CA ALA A 28 -10.31 -9.29 -8.85
C ALA A 28 -9.28 -8.75 -9.86
N HIS A 29 -9.64 -7.65 -10.53
CA HIS A 29 -8.88 -7.02 -11.61
C HIS A 29 -8.50 -5.55 -11.29
N GLY A 30 -8.54 -5.14 -10.02
CA GLY A 30 -8.49 -3.74 -9.60
C GLY A 30 -7.09 -3.09 -9.60
N LEU A 31 -6.03 -3.82 -9.25
CA LEU A 31 -4.66 -3.27 -9.20
C LEU A 31 -3.87 -3.44 -10.51
N SER A 32 -4.08 -4.51 -11.26
CA SER A 32 -3.35 -4.76 -12.52
C SER A 32 -3.63 -3.75 -13.64
N LYS A 33 -4.58 -2.83 -13.42
CA LYS A 33 -4.90 -1.70 -14.33
C LYS A 33 -4.37 -0.35 -13.84
N ARG A 34 -3.73 -0.30 -12.67
CA ARG A 34 -3.20 0.94 -12.07
C ARG A 34 -1.74 1.12 -12.44
N ALA A 35 -1.37 2.32 -12.87
CA ALA A 35 0.02 2.63 -13.17
C ALA A 35 0.87 2.58 -11.89
N VAL A 36 2.00 1.87 -11.96
CA VAL A 36 3.00 1.91 -10.90
C VAL A 36 3.89 3.14 -11.10
N LYS A 37 4.13 3.88 -10.01
CA LYS A 37 4.92 5.11 -10.01
C LYS A 37 6.00 5.05 -8.94
N SER A 38 7.03 5.88 -9.15
CA SER A 38 8.11 6.12 -8.19
C SER A 38 9.01 4.92 -7.88
N ALA A 39 8.88 3.81 -8.63
CA ALA A 39 9.81 2.69 -8.56
C ALA A 39 11.20 3.13 -9.08
N LYS A 40 12.24 2.66 -8.39
CA LYS A 40 13.65 2.91 -8.72
C LYS A 40 14.46 1.66 -8.40
N ASP A 41 15.65 1.57 -8.99
CA ASP A 41 16.62 0.56 -8.61
C ASP A 41 17.00 0.73 -7.13
N VAL A 42 17.17 -0.38 -6.42
CA VAL A 42 17.59 -0.38 -5.02
C VAL A 42 18.58 -1.49 -4.73
N LYS A 43 19.37 -1.29 -3.67
CA LYS A 43 20.28 -2.27 -3.09
C LYS A 43 19.91 -2.51 -1.63
N CYS A 44 19.48 -3.72 -1.33
CA CYS A 44 19.23 -4.19 0.02
C CYS A 44 20.56 -4.62 0.69
N PRO A 45 20.76 -4.26 1.97
CA PRO A 45 21.95 -4.63 2.71
C PRO A 45 21.99 -6.14 2.99
N VAL A 46 23.18 -6.62 3.35
CA VAL A 46 23.34 -7.93 3.98
C VAL A 46 22.60 -7.93 5.32
N THR A 47 21.89 -9.02 5.60
CA THR A 47 21.13 -9.26 6.83
C THR A 47 21.42 -10.66 7.37
N GLU A 48 20.91 -11.00 8.55
CA GLU A 48 21.05 -12.37 9.06
C GLU A 48 20.30 -13.40 8.18
N VAL A 49 19.19 -12.97 7.56
CA VAL A 49 18.35 -13.77 6.68
C VAL A 49 18.85 -13.82 5.24
N ASP A 50 19.62 -12.81 4.79
CA ASP A 50 20.26 -12.75 3.47
C ASP A 50 21.72 -12.29 3.59
N THR A 51 22.65 -13.24 3.51
CA THR A 51 24.08 -13.00 3.75
C THR A 51 24.81 -12.36 2.56
N HIS A 52 24.15 -12.13 1.43
CA HIS A 52 24.78 -11.62 0.21
C HIS A 52 24.29 -10.22 -0.19
N GLY A 53 23.19 -9.75 0.40
CA GLY A 53 22.50 -8.56 -0.07
C GLY A 53 21.82 -8.81 -1.42
N LYS A 54 20.97 -7.87 -1.83
CA LYS A 54 20.20 -8.04 -3.07
C LYS A 54 19.95 -6.72 -3.76
N SER A 55 20.20 -6.66 -5.06
CA SER A 55 19.75 -5.56 -5.90
C SER A 55 18.46 -5.92 -6.60
N TRP A 56 17.53 -4.96 -6.64
CA TRP A 56 16.27 -5.05 -7.35
C TRP A 56 16.20 -3.92 -8.36
N SER A 57 15.94 -4.27 -9.62
CA SER A 57 15.71 -3.26 -10.65
C SER A 57 14.30 -2.68 -10.52
N LYS A 58 14.13 -1.46 -11.03
CA LYS A 58 12.85 -0.79 -11.17
C LYS A 58 11.79 -1.71 -11.78
N GLU A 59 12.10 -2.42 -12.86
CA GLU A 59 11.14 -3.27 -13.57
C GLU A 59 10.70 -4.45 -12.71
N LYS A 60 11.59 -4.98 -11.86
CA LYS A 60 11.23 -6.06 -10.92
C LYS A 60 10.33 -5.56 -9.81
N ILE A 61 10.53 -4.32 -9.36
CA ILE A 61 9.70 -3.68 -8.34
C ILE A 61 8.33 -3.36 -8.91
N GLU A 62 8.27 -2.79 -10.12
CA GLU A 62 7.02 -2.55 -10.83
C GLU A 62 6.24 -3.85 -11.02
N ALA A 63 6.90 -4.89 -11.55
CA ALA A 63 6.26 -6.19 -11.72
C ALA A 63 5.75 -6.79 -10.39
N ALA A 64 6.46 -6.62 -9.28
CA ALA A 64 6.00 -7.11 -7.98
C ALA A 64 4.72 -6.40 -7.50
N VAL A 65 4.59 -5.10 -7.79
CA VAL A 65 3.42 -4.27 -7.43
C VAL A 65 2.26 -4.50 -8.40
N GLU A 66 2.50 -4.60 -9.70
CA GLU A 66 1.47 -4.94 -10.70
C GLU A 66 0.82 -6.29 -10.44
N ASN A 67 1.59 -7.24 -9.90
CA ASN A 67 1.12 -8.57 -9.53
C ASN A 67 0.63 -8.67 -8.09
N ALA A 68 0.74 -7.60 -7.29
CA ALA A 68 0.05 -7.54 -6.02
C ALA A 68 -1.46 -7.54 -6.33
N GLY A 69 -2.15 -8.63 -5.96
CA GLY A 69 -3.61 -8.73 -6.12
C GLY A 69 -4.36 -7.61 -5.40
N ASP A 70 -5.69 -7.56 -5.51
CA ASP A 70 -6.43 -6.49 -4.83
C ASP A 70 -6.33 -6.65 -3.29
N PRO A 71 -5.95 -5.62 -2.52
CA PRO A 71 -5.91 -5.69 -1.05
C PRO A 71 -7.28 -5.94 -0.42
N ASP A 72 -8.37 -5.65 -1.13
CA ASP A 72 -9.74 -5.94 -0.69
C ASP A 72 -10.20 -7.35 -1.09
N ASP A 73 -9.46 -8.03 -1.96
CA ASP A 73 -9.64 -9.45 -2.23
C ASP A 73 -9.02 -10.28 -1.11
N LYS A 74 -9.87 -11.04 -0.41
CA LYS A 74 -9.45 -11.93 0.69
C LYS A 74 -8.60 -13.13 0.25
N VAL A 75 -8.06 -13.14 -0.97
CA VAL A 75 -7.35 -14.26 -1.58
C VAL A 75 -5.85 -13.97 -1.65
N GLY A 76 -5.03 -14.84 -1.07
CA GLY A 76 -3.61 -14.90 -1.42
C GLY A 76 -2.65 -14.13 -0.52
N SER A 77 -3.02 -13.82 0.72
CA SER A 77 -2.13 -13.30 1.78
C SER A 77 -1.34 -12.03 1.45
N PHE A 78 -1.34 -11.49 0.23
CA PHE A 78 -0.62 -10.29 -0.18
C PHE A 78 -1.37 -9.65 -1.36
N PRO A 79 -1.34 -8.32 -1.50
CA PRO A 79 -0.66 -7.37 -0.63
C PRO A 79 -1.30 -7.27 0.76
N LYS A 80 -0.49 -7.06 1.80
CA LYS A 80 -0.98 -6.86 3.18
C LYS A 80 -0.88 -5.41 3.56
N GLU A 81 -1.79 -4.92 4.39
CA GLU A 81 -1.60 -3.65 5.06
C GLU A 81 -0.33 -3.72 5.91
N PHE A 82 0.65 -2.88 5.58
CA PHE A 82 1.90 -2.77 6.30
C PHE A 82 1.65 -2.01 7.60
N ARG A 83 1.67 -2.74 8.71
CA ARG A 83 1.59 -2.17 10.06
C ARG A 83 2.96 -2.25 10.69
N TYR A 84 3.65 -1.12 10.76
CA TYR A 84 4.92 -1.07 11.47
C TYR A 84 4.68 -1.13 12.97
N THR A 85 4.96 -2.29 13.56
CA THR A 85 4.81 -2.54 15.01
C THR A 85 6.12 -2.41 15.78
N GLY A 86 7.20 -1.99 15.12
CA GLY A 86 8.51 -1.82 15.77
C GLY A 86 8.55 -0.59 16.68
N THR A 87 9.41 -0.62 17.70
CA THR A 87 9.76 0.56 18.51
C THR A 87 10.67 1.48 17.69
N GLY A 88 10.09 2.34 16.85
CA GLY A 88 10.86 3.27 16.04
C GLY A 88 10.05 4.00 14.97
N SER A 89 10.72 4.92 14.29
CA SER A 89 10.23 5.61 13.09
C SER A 89 10.16 4.65 11.88
N TRP A 90 9.32 5.03 10.92
CA TRP A 90 9.28 4.54 9.54
C TRP A 90 10.64 4.01 9.04
N PRO A 91 10.72 2.82 8.39
CA PRO A 91 11.99 2.16 8.11
C PRO A 91 12.92 2.96 7.18
N PHE A 92 12.36 3.91 6.43
CA PHE A 92 13.13 4.80 5.57
C PHE A 92 13.56 6.06 6.32
N LYS A 93 14.89 6.30 6.35
CA LYS A 93 15.49 7.49 6.99
C LYS A 93 15.26 8.79 6.22
N LYS A 94 14.95 8.69 4.93
CA LYS A 94 14.68 9.83 4.04
C LYS A 94 13.19 9.88 3.72
N ALA A 95 12.73 11.06 3.32
CA ALA A 95 11.37 11.22 2.85
C ALA A 95 11.09 10.28 1.67
N THR A 96 9.95 9.60 1.70
CA THR A 96 9.53 8.65 0.66
C THR A 96 8.37 9.20 -0.15
N PRO A 97 8.17 8.75 -1.41
CA PRO A 97 7.02 9.14 -2.22
C PRO A 97 5.66 8.88 -1.55
N CYS A 98 5.60 7.95 -0.59
CA CYS A 98 4.38 7.61 0.15
C CYS A 98 4.15 8.47 1.41
N ASP A 99 5.07 9.38 1.76
CA ASP A 99 4.92 10.17 2.98
C ASP A 99 3.66 11.04 2.95
N SER A 100 3.27 11.56 1.79
CA SER A 100 2.03 12.32 1.61
C SER A 100 0.79 11.47 1.94
N VAL A 101 0.73 10.24 1.41
CA VAL A 101 -0.38 9.31 1.64
C VAL A 101 -0.43 8.90 3.11
N LYS A 102 0.72 8.52 3.68
CA LYS A 102 0.83 8.15 5.10
C LYS A 102 0.40 9.30 6.02
N ASN A 103 0.88 10.52 5.76
CA ASN A 103 0.57 11.70 6.59
C ASN A 103 -0.91 12.13 6.48
N ALA A 104 -1.58 11.78 5.38
CA ALA A 104 -3.02 11.95 5.21
C ALA A 104 -3.86 10.83 5.87
N GLY A 105 -3.22 9.89 6.58
CA GLY A 105 -3.89 8.73 7.19
C GLY A 105 -4.19 7.60 6.21
N GLY A 106 -3.60 7.64 5.00
CA GLY A 106 -3.70 6.58 4.02
C GLY A 106 -2.92 5.33 4.42
N LYS A 107 -3.28 4.20 3.79
CA LYS A 107 -2.70 2.90 4.06
C LYS A 107 -1.45 2.66 3.21
N ILE A 108 -0.49 1.97 3.83
CA ILE A 108 0.66 1.40 3.14
C ILE A 108 0.42 -0.10 3.05
N TYR A 109 0.81 -0.67 1.92
CA TYR A 109 0.75 -2.09 1.64
C TYR A 109 2.14 -2.66 1.41
N GLU A 110 2.31 -3.94 1.72
CA GLU A 110 3.51 -4.71 1.43
C GLU A 110 3.18 -5.86 0.47
N THR A 111 4.09 -6.16 -0.46
CA THR A 111 4.04 -7.35 -1.32
C THR A 111 5.44 -7.97 -1.46
N PRO A 112 5.58 -9.30 -1.58
CA PRO A 112 6.89 -9.94 -1.76
C PRO A 112 7.56 -9.58 -3.09
N ILE A 113 8.89 -9.45 -3.07
CA ILE A 113 9.72 -9.37 -4.28
C ILE A 113 10.75 -10.49 -4.30
N MET A 114 10.85 -11.16 -5.45
CA MET A 114 11.75 -12.28 -5.66
C MET A 114 12.22 -12.32 -7.13
N ASN A 115 13.09 -13.26 -7.51
CA ASN A 115 13.61 -13.34 -8.88
C ASN A 115 12.50 -13.57 -9.94
N GLY A 116 11.33 -14.06 -9.51
CA GLY A 116 10.09 -14.13 -10.28
C GLY A 116 8.93 -13.41 -9.60
N VAL A 117 7.72 -13.60 -10.13
CA VAL A 117 6.49 -13.08 -9.52
C VAL A 117 6.02 -14.00 -8.40
N TRP A 118 5.67 -13.43 -7.26
CA TRP A 118 5.04 -14.17 -6.17
C TRP A 118 3.64 -14.66 -6.57
N LYS A 119 3.40 -15.97 -6.46
CA LYS A 119 2.12 -16.60 -6.86
C LYS A 119 1.26 -17.07 -5.68
N GLY A 120 1.54 -16.58 -4.47
CA GLY A 120 0.74 -16.92 -3.28
C GLY A 120 1.02 -18.30 -2.65
N LYS A 121 2.03 -19.05 -3.11
CA LYS A 121 2.39 -20.37 -2.58
C LYS A 121 3.88 -20.43 -2.21
N GLY A 122 4.18 -20.94 -1.00
CA GLY A 122 5.55 -21.15 -0.52
C GLY A 122 6.02 -20.10 0.49
N ASP A 123 7.33 -19.91 0.57
CA ASP A 123 7.95 -18.84 1.35
C ASP A 123 8.01 -17.55 0.49
N PRO A 124 7.41 -16.42 0.93
CA PRO A 124 7.53 -15.14 0.23
C PRO A 124 8.95 -14.54 0.29
N GLY A 125 9.90 -15.18 0.96
CA GLY A 125 11.25 -14.69 1.13
C GLY A 125 11.34 -13.45 2.02
N PRO A 126 12.53 -12.86 2.19
CA PRO A 126 12.75 -11.82 3.18
C PRO A 126 12.44 -10.40 2.67
N PHE A 127 12.24 -10.19 1.37
CA PHE A 127 12.11 -8.86 0.78
C PHE A 127 10.66 -8.46 0.51
N ARG A 128 10.33 -7.19 0.76
CA ARG A 128 9.01 -6.61 0.51
C ARG A 128 9.12 -5.30 -0.25
N VAL A 129 8.26 -5.09 -1.24
CA VAL A 129 7.99 -3.76 -1.77
C VAL A 129 6.89 -3.13 -0.93
N LEU A 130 7.14 -1.93 -0.42
CA LEU A 130 6.13 -1.11 0.22
C LEU A 130 5.55 -0.14 -0.80
N PHE A 131 4.23 -0.06 -0.88
CA PHE A 131 3.53 0.82 -1.80
C PHE A 131 2.24 1.36 -1.20
N ALA A 132 1.76 2.49 -1.71
CA ALA A 132 0.49 3.09 -1.35
C ALA A 132 -0.44 3.15 -2.57
N ILE A 133 -1.75 3.22 -2.32
CA ILE A 133 -2.74 3.49 -3.36
C ILE A 133 -3.11 4.97 -3.25
N ASP A 134 -2.85 5.73 -4.30
CA ASP A 134 -3.21 7.15 -4.41
C ASP A 134 -4.05 7.39 -5.66
N GLY A 135 -5.35 7.63 -5.47
CA GLY A 135 -6.31 7.75 -6.56
C GLY A 135 -6.35 6.50 -7.44
N LYS A 136 -5.80 6.60 -8.66
CA LYS A 136 -5.70 5.51 -9.66
C LYS A 136 -4.31 4.90 -9.77
N ASP A 137 -3.34 5.41 -9.02
CA ASP A 137 -1.95 5.01 -9.12
C ASP A 137 -1.52 4.15 -7.93
N GLN A 138 -0.47 3.35 -8.15
CA GLN A 138 0.26 2.63 -7.12
C GLN A 138 1.61 3.32 -6.92
N ILE A 139 1.82 3.93 -5.76
CA ILE A 139 3.02 4.71 -5.46
C ILE A 139 3.99 3.84 -4.67
N VAL A 140 5.15 3.54 -5.24
CA VAL A 140 6.19 2.79 -4.53
C VAL A 140 6.85 3.67 -3.47
N CYS A 141 6.87 3.19 -2.23
CA CYS A 141 7.51 3.85 -1.10
C CYS A 141 8.99 3.47 -1.01
N GLY A 142 9.31 2.22 -1.36
CA GLY A 142 10.64 1.65 -1.35
C GLY A 142 10.60 0.14 -1.11
N VAL A 143 11.77 -0.46 -0.91
CA VAL A 143 11.91 -1.89 -0.62
C VAL A 143 12.48 -2.06 0.77
N THR A 144 12.02 -3.08 1.49
CA THR A 144 12.53 -3.48 2.80
C THR A 144 12.96 -4.95 2.80
N ALA A 145 13.84 -5.29 3.72
CA ALA A 145 14.24 -6.65 4.03
C ALA A 145 13.99 -6.94 5.50
N HIS A 146 13.46 -8.12 5.82
CA HIS A 146 13.56 -8.65 7.19
C HIS A 146 15.05 -8.78 7.54
N SER A 147 15.44 -8.44 8.76
CA SER A 147 16.87 -8.45 9.15
C SER A 147 17.26 -9.57 10.11
N ASP A 148 16.28 -10.21 10.75
CA ASP A 148 16.47 -11.17 11.83
C ASP A 148 15.65 -12.44 11.55
N LYS A 149 16.26 -13.62 11.74
CA LYS A 149 15.62 -14.93 11.49
C LYS A 149 14.52 -15.26 12.50
N ASN A 150 14.63 -14.72 13.70
CA ASN A 150 13.76 -15.01 14.85
C ASN A 150 12.74 -13.88 15.08
N ASP A 151 12.98 -12.69 14.53
CA ASP A 151 12.10 -11.53 14.68
C ASP A 151 11.75 -10.88 13.33
N LYS A 152 10.59 -11.26 12.78
CA LYS A 152 10.06 -10.70 11.54
C LYS A 152 9.65 -9.24 11.64
N SER A 153 9.56 -8.66 12.84
CA SER A 153 9.28 -7.22 13.00
C SER A 153 10.50 -6.34 12.71
N LYS A 154 11.71 -6.92 12.78
CA LYS A 154 12.93 -6.20 12.41
C LYS A 154 13.07 -6.16 10.90
N ILE A 155 12.92 -4.96 10.37
CA ILE A 155 13.07 -4.66 8.96
C ILE A 155 14.10 -3.56 8.75
N VAL A 156 14.79 -3.62 7.62
CA VAL A 156 15.73 -2.60 7.16
C VAL A 156 15.30 -2.11 5.79
N ALA A 157 15.41 -0.80 5.56
CA ALA A 157 15.20 -0.23 4.23
C ALA A 157 16.36 -0.60 3.30
N CYS A 158 16.02 -0.92 2.06
CA CYS A 158 16.99 -0.98 0.97
C CYS A 158 17.30 0.44 0.49
N GLU A 159 18.53 0.66 0.05
CA GLU A 159 19.01 1.98 -0.37
C GLU A 159 18.83 2.15 -1.88
N GLU A 160 18.37 3.33 -2.30
CA GLU A 160 18.39 3.77 -3.70
C GLU A 160 19.82 4.10 -4.15
#